data_AF-A0A516NSJ8-F1
#
_entry.id   AF-A0A516NSJ8-F1
#
_cell.length_a   1.000
_cell.length_b   1.000
_cell.length_c   1.000
_cell.angle_alpha   90.00
_cell.angle_beta   90.00
_cell.angle_gamma   90.00
#
_symmetry.space_group_name_H-M   'P 1'
#
loop_
_entity.id
_entity.type
_entity.pdbx_description
1 polymer ?
#
loop_
_entity_poly.entity_id
_entity_poly.type
_entity_poly.pdbx_seq_one_letter_code
_entity_poly.pdbx_strand_id
1 'polypeptide(L)'
;MSLEVPTALLERAERGEVSDADFVACVRDSLPYAYAVVERVAAELRSGTAEYADNTIAPPDETARGQLLRAMASDAIRGGLERHFGVKLAFQNCHRVAAFPLSAVGGDTYGTFVSTRSQLLNQSPELRNC
;
A
#
# COMPACT_ATOMS: atom_id res chain seq x y z
N MET A 1 -6.16 -1.92 -13.57
CA MET A 1 -7.06 -1.23 -12.63
C MET A 1 -6.83 0.26 -12.76
N SER A 2 -7.85 0.99 -13.22
CA SER A 2 -7.82 2.44 -13.39
C SER A 2 -8.42 3.13 -12.17
N LEU A 3 -8.10 4.40 -11.96
CA LEU A 3 -8.84 5.22 -11.00
C LEU A 3 -10.12 5.71 -11.67
N GLU A 4 -11.22 5.71 -10.92
CA GLU A 4 -12.46 6.37 -11.27
C GLU A 4 -12.35 7.82 -10.80
N VAL A 5 -11.78 8.67 -11.65
CA VAL A 5 -11.50 10.07 -11.30
C VAL A 5 -12.73 10.93 -11.59
N PRO A 6 -13.33 11.60 -10.58
CA PRO A 6 -14.42 12.55 -10.82
C PRO A 6 -13.98 13.68 -11.75
N THR A 7 -14.85 14.10 -12.67
CA THR A 7 -14.55 15.17 -13.65
C THR A 7 -14.04 16.44 -12.97
N ALA A 8 -14.68 16.87 -11.88
CA ALA A 8 -14.26 18.07 -11.15
C ALA A 8 -12.85 17.95 -10.55
N LEU A 9 -12.42 16.74 -10.14
CA LEU A 9 -11.06 16.50 -9.66
C LEU A 9 -10.06 16.53 -10.82
N LEU A 10 -10.43 15.98 -11.98
CA LEU A 10 -9.61 16.01 -13.18
C LEU A 10 -9.37 17.46 -13.67
N GLU A 11 -10.42 18.26 -13.75
CA GLU A 11 -10.32 19.68 -14.15
C GLU A 11 -9.41 20.49 -13.20
N ARG A 12 -9.46 20.19 -11.90
CA ARG A 12 -8.56 20.79 -10.90
C ARG A 12 -7.11 20.33 -11.10
N ALA A 13 -6.91 19.05 -11.40
CA ALA A 13 -5.59 18.49 -11.68
C ALA A 13 -4.93 19.12 -12.93
N GLU A 14 -5.70 19.39 -13.98
CA GLU A 14 -5.23 20.09 -15.19
C GLU A 14 -4.74 21.52 -14.90
N ARG A 15 -5.25 22.15 -13.84
CA ARG A 15 -4.80 23.47 -13.36
C ARG A 15 -3.67 23.40 -12.33
N GLY A 16 -3.21 22.20 -11.98
CA GLY A 16 -2.17 21.96 -10.97
C GLY A 16 -2.66 21.97 -9.51
N GLU A 17 -3.97 21.99 -9.27
CA GLU A 17 -4.57 22.12 -7.93
C GLU A 17 -5.08 20.76 -7.40
N VAL A 18 -4.21 19.96 -6.78
CA VAL A 18 -4.65 18.70 -6.15
C VAL A 18 -4.12 18.61 -4.73
N SER A 19 -5.03 18.50 -3.75
CA SER A 19 -4.64 18.23 -2.37
C SER A 19 -4.41 16.73 -2.17
N ASP A 20 -3.55 16.38 -1.21
CA ASP A 20 -3.36 14.98 -0.81
C ASP A 20 -4.68 14.35 -0.35
N ALA A 21 -5.55 15.10 0.32
CA ALA A 21 -6.85 14.61 0.79
C ALA A 21 -7.78 14.24 -0.36
N ASP A 22 -7.88 15.10 -1.39
CA ASP A 22 -8.70 14.82 -2.58
C ASP A 22 -8.15 13.62 -3.36
N PHE A 23 -6.83 13.55 -3.51
CA PHE A 23 -6.17 12.44 -4.19
C PHE A 23 -6.41 11.11 -3.48
N VAL A 24 -6.24 11.08 -2.15
CA VAL A 24 -6.46 9.88 -1.33
C VAL A 24 -7.92 9.48 -1.31
N ALA A 25 -8.87 10.43 -1.31
CA ALA A 25 -10.29 10.13 -1.45
C ALA A 25 -10.58 9.42 -2.78
N CYS A 26 -10.05 9.93 -3.90
CA CYS A 26 -10.18 9.26 -5.20
C CYS A 26 -9.57 7.85 -5.21
N VAL A 27 -8.40 7.68 -4.58
CA VAL A 27 -7.75 6.36 -4.41
C VAL A 27 -8.63 5.42 -3.59
N ARG A 28 -9.19 5.89 -2.46
CA ARG A 28 -10.07 5.09 -1.60
C ARG A 28 -11.30 4.61 -2.37
N ASP A 29 -11.94 5.50 -3.11
CA ASP A 29 -13.18 5.19 -3.81
C ASP A 29 -12.91 4.27 -5.03
N SER A 30 -11.75 4.42 -5.68
CA SER A 30 -11.36 3.59 -6.83
C SER A 30 -10.75 2.23 -6.46
N LEU A 31 -10.03 2.15 -5.34
CA LEU A 31 -9.26 0.98 -4.90
C LEU A 31 -9.63 0.59 -3.45
N PRO A 32 -10.91 0.36 -3.14
CA PRO A 32 -11.40 0.22 -1.76
C PRO A 32 -10.77 -0.94 -0.98
N TYR A 33 -10.53 -2.09 -1.62
CA TYR A 33 -9.84 -3.22 -1.00
C TYR A 33 -8.39 -2.87 -0.63
N ALA A 34 -7.66 -2.23 -1.54
CA ALA A 34 -6.28 -1.83 -1.27
C ALA A 34 -6.21 -0.79 -0.15
N TYR A 35 -7.11 0.19 -0.16
CA TYR A 35 -7.22 1.18 0.90
C TYR A 35 -7.52 0.50 2.25
N ALA A 36 -8.49 -0.41 2.30
CA ALA A 36 -8.86 -1.12 3.53
C ALA A 36 -7.72 -2.00 4.09
N VAL A 37 -6.93 -2.64 3.22
CA VAL A 37 -5.72 -3.37 3.65
C VAL A 37 -4.71 -2.43 4.29
N VAL A 38 -4.40 -1.30 3.63
CA VAL A 38 -3.45 -0.30 4.15
C VAL A 38 -3.94 0.33 5.46
N GLU A 39 -5.23 0.68 5.53
CA GLU A 39 -5.86 1.22 6.73
C GLU A 39 -5.74 0.24 7.90
N ARG A 40 -6.01 -1.04 7.66
CA ARG A 40 -5.89 -2.10 8.68
C ARG A 40 -4.46 -2.23 9.18
N VAL A 41 -3.47 -2.43 8.30
CA VAL A 41 -2.07 -2.61 8.76
C VAL A 41 -1.53 -1.35 9.44
N ALA A 42 -1.95 -0.16 9.00
CA ALA A 42 -1.59 1.08 9.68
C ALA A 42 -2.25 1.20 11.06
N ALA A 43 -3.49 0.73 11.22
CA ALA A 43 -4.17 0.69 12.52
C ALA A 43 -3.55 -0.33 13.47
N GLU A 44 -3.22 -1.53 12.98
CA GLU A 44 -2.51 -2.57 13.73
C GLU A 44 -1.13 -2.11 14.19
N LEU A 45 -0.39 -1.41 13.34
CA LEU A 45 0.88 -0.80 13.72
C LEU A 45 0.72 0.19 14.89
N ARG A 46 -0.32 1.03 14.86
CA ARG A 46 -0.56 2.05 15.89
C ARG A 46 -1.04 1.46 17.22
N SER A 47 -1.80 0.38 17.19
CA SER A 47 -2.35 -0.26 18.39
C SER A 47 -1.42 -1.33 18.99
N GLY A 48 -0.48 -1.84 18.19
CA GLY A 48 0.46 -2.88 18.57
C GLY A 48 1.78 -2.36 19.16
N THR A 49 2.65 -3.32 19.51
CA THR A 49 4.02 -3.09 19.99
C THR A 49 5.09 -3.68 19.06
N ALA A 50 4.66 -4.27 17.94
CA ALA A 50 5.56 -4.83 16.94
C ALA A 50 6.28 -3.71 16.15
N GLU A 51 7.45 -4.03 15.60
CA GLU A 51 8.25 -3.07 14.80
C GLU A 51 7.59 -2.70 13.47
N TYR A 52 6.70 -3.55 12.96
CA TYR A 52 5.85 -3.32 11.79
C TYR A 52 4.59 -4.19 11.89
N ALA A 53 3.58 -3.88 11.08
CA ALA A 53 2.40 -4.74 10.86
C ALA A 53 2.28 -5.06 9.37
N ASP A 54 1.85 -6.28 9.02
CA ASP A 54 1.73 -6.70 7.62
C ASP A 54 0.47 -7.50 7.32
N ASN A 55 0.04 -7.42 6.06
CA ASN A 55 -1.00 -8.28 5.54
C ASN A 55 -0.38 -9.57 5.01
N THR A 56 -0.84 -10.71 5.52
CA THR A 56 -0.47 -12.04 5.01
C THR A 56 -1.68 -12.80 4.43
N ILE A 57 -2.83 -12.14 4.38
CA ILE A 57 -4.08 -12.71 3.87
C ILE A 57 -4.15 -12.47 2.36
N ALA A 58 -4.30 -13.54 1.59
CA ALA A 58 -4.46 -13.45 0.15
C ALA A 58 -5.76 -12.71 -0.23
N PRO A 59 -5.80 -12.00 -1.36
CA PRO A 59 -7.01 -11.31 -1.80
C PRO A 59 -8.08 -12.33 -2.18
N PRO A 60 -9.36 -12.06 -1.92
CA PRO A 60 -10.45 -13.01 -2.15
C PRO A 60 -10.66 -13.31 -3.65
N ASP A 61 -10.25 -12.40 -4.53
CA ASP A 61 -10.39 -12.52 -5.98
C ASP A 61 -9.33 -11.71 -6.76
N GLU A 62 -9.36 -11.85 -8.09
CA GLU A 62 -8.51 -11.14 -9.04
C GLU A 62 -8.64 -9.62 -8.97
N THR A 63 -9.86 -9.11 -8.72
CA THR A 63 -10.14 -7.68 -8.66
C THR A 63 -9.46 -7.07 -7.45
N ALA A 64 -9.64 -7.67 -6.28
CA ALA A 64 -9.00 -7.29 -5.03
C ALA A 64 -7.46 -7.34 -5.14
N ARG A 65 -6.93 -8.39 -5.77
CA ARG A 65 -5.50 -8.48 -6.06
C ARG A 65 -5.02 -7.37 -6.98
N GLY A 66 -5.76 -7.09 -8.04
CA GLY A 66 -5.48 -6.00 -8.97
C GLY A 66 -5.50 -4.63 -8.30
N GLN A 67 -6.38 -4.38 -7.32
CA GLN A 67 -6.39 -3.15 -6.54
C GLN A 67 -5.08 -2.98 -5.76
N LEU A 68 -4.67 -4.03 -5.04
CA LEU A 68 -3.49 -3.98 -4.19
C LEU A 68 -2.22 -3.79 -5.00
N LEU A 69 -2.06 -4.55 -6.09
CA LEU A 69 -0.96 -4.39 -7.03
C LEU A 69 -0.93 -2.98 -7.63
N ARG A 70 -2.09 -2.43 -8.04
CA ARG A 70 -2.18 -1.09 -8.62
C ARG A 70 -1.78 -0.01 -7.63
N ALA A 71 -2.17 -0.14 -6.37
CA ALA A 71 -1.82 0.79 -5.31
C ALA A 71 -0.32 0.75 -5.00
N MET A 72 0.25 -0.46 -4.89
CA MET A 72 1.65 -0.65 -4.51
C MET A 72 2.64 -0.36 -5.65
N ALA A 73 2.25 -0.57 -6.91
CA ALA A 73 3.09 -0.33 -8.08
C ALA A 73 3.24 1.15 -8.46
N SER A 74 2.42 2.04 -7.91
CA SER A 74 2.45 3.47 -8.25
C SER A 74 2.99 4.30 -7.11
N ASP A 75 4.08 5.02 -7.37
CA ASP A 75 4.71 5.87 -6.36
C ASP A 75 3.79 6.98 -5.85
N ALA A 76 3.01 7.60 -6.75
CA ALA A 76 2.05 8.62 -6.35
C ALA A 76 0.97 8.06 -5.42
N ILE A 77 0.36 6.93 -5.79
CA ILE A 77 -0.69 6.29 -4.97
C ILE A 77 -0.12 5.82 -3.64
N ARG A 78 0.93 5.01 -3.68
CA ARG A 78 1.58 4.49 -2.47
C ARG A 78 2.05 5.62 -1.56
N GLY A 79 2.73 6.63 -2.12
CA GLY A 79 3.21 7.78 -1.36
C GLY A 79 2.08 8.63 -0.77
N GLY A 80 0.96 8.79 -1.49
CA GLY A 80 -0.23 9.45 -0.97
C GLY A 80 -0.82 8.71 0.24
N LEU A 81 -0.92 7.38 0.17
CA LEU A 81 -1.37 6.54 1.29
C LEU A 81 -0.39 6.59 2.47
N GLU A 82 0.91 6.55 2.22
CA GLU A 82 1.96 6.69 3.24
C GLU A 82 1.81 8.00 4.03
N ARG A 83 1.64 9.13 3.32
CA ARG A 83 1.43 10.45 3.94
C ARG A 83 0.10 10.51 4.69
N HIS A 84 -0.97 9.96 4.13
CA HIS A 84 -2.29 9.95 4.75
C HIS A 84 -2.31 9.19 6.08
N PHE A 85 -1.68 8.01 6.12
CA PHE A 85 -1.68 7.15 7.31
C PHE A 85 -0.48 7.38 8.25
N GLY A 86 0.50 8.19 7.84
CA GLY A 86 1.70 8.48 8.64
C GLY A 86 2.64 7.29 8.79
N VAL A 87 2.75 6.45 7.76
CA VAL A 87 3.53 5.20 7.78
C VAL A 87 4.42 5.09 6.54
N LYS A 88 5.45 4.25 6.60
CA LYS A 88 6.15 3.77 5.40
C LYS A 88 5.56 2.43 4.98
N LEU A 89 5.23 2.29 3.69
CA LEU A 89 4.77 1.02 3.14
C LEU A 89 5.91 0.28 2.45
N ALA A 90 5.92 -1.04 2.60
CA ALA A 90 6.78 -1.96 1.87
C ALA A 90 5.98 -3.13 1.34
N PHE A 91 6.43 -3.72 0.23
CA PHE A 91 5.67 -4.73 -0.52
C PHE A 91 6.60 -5.84 -1.03
N GLN A 92 6.23 -7.11 -0.85
CA GLN A 92 7.05 -8.26 -1.25
C GLN A 92 6.42 -9.14 -2.33
N ASN A 93 5.11 -9.37 -2.28
CA ASN A 93 4.42 -10.22 -3.25
C ASN A 93 3.01 -9.70 -3.45
N CYS A 94 2.18 -10.37 -4.26
CA CYS A 94 0.83 -9.96 -4.61
C CYS A 94 -0.12 -9.56 -3.45
N HIS A 95 0.19 -9.88 -2.18
CA HIS A 95 -0.63 -9.45 -1.04
C HIS A 95 0.12 -9.01 0.21
N ARG A 96 1.44 -9.19 0.27
CA ARG A 96 2.23 -8.83 1.44
C ARG A 96 2.63 -7.37 1.46
N VAL A 97 1.71 -6.53 1.95
CA VAL A 97 1.94 -5.11 2.28
C VAL A 97 2.24 -4.98 3.76
N ALA A 98 3.34 -4.32 4.10
CA ALA A 98 3.72 -4.01 5.47
C ALA A 98 3.72 -2.50 5.71
N ALA A 99 3.28 -2.07 6.89
CA ALA A 99 3.37 -0.71 7.39
C ALA A 99 4.41 -0.62 8.50
N PHE A 100 5.34 0.33 8.35
CA PHE A 100 6.41 0.63 9.29
C PHE A 100 6.24 2.04 9.87
N PRO A 101 6.70 2.29 11.11
CA PRO A 101 6.92 3.64 11.59
C PRO A 101 7.92 4.35 10.68
N LEU A 102 7.73 5.64 10.41
CA LEU A 102 8.65 6.42 9.58
C LEU A 102 10.09 6.42 10.13
N SER A 103 10.24 6.32 11.45
CA SER A 103 11.55 6.23 12.13
C SER A 103 12.28 4.90 11.91
N ALA A 104 11.59 3.85 11.44
CA ALA A 104 12.22 2.56 11.14
C ALA A 104 12.89 2.54 9.76
N VAL A 105 12.63 3.54 8.90
CA VAL A 105 13.20 3.60 7.54
C VAL A 105 14.72 3.74 7.62
N GLY A 106 15.42 2.82 6.95
CA GLY A 106 16.89 2.73 6.99
C GLY A 106 17.46 1.91 8.16
N GLY A 107 16.62 1.45 9.09
CA GLY A 107 17.01 0.53 10.16
C GLY A 107 17.02 -0.94 9.72
N ASP A 108 17.53 -1.81 10.59
CA ASP A 108 17.76 -3.23 10.30
C ASP A 108 16.47 -3.98 9.93
N THR A 109 15.38 -3.76 10.66
CA THR A 109 14.10 -4.43 10.44
C THR A 109 13.50 -4.07 9.08
N TYR A 110 13.47 -2.78 8.74
CA TYR A 110 13.03 -2.31 7.42
C TYR A 110 13.95 -2.82 6.31
N GLY A 111 15.27 -2.69 6.48
CA GLY A 111 16.28 -3.14 5.52
C GLY A 111 16.20 -4.64 5.26
N THR A 112 15.98 -5.44 6.29
CA THR A 112 15.76 -6.88 6.18
C THR A 112 14.50 -7.17 5.37
N PHE A 113 13.38 -6.50 5.66
CA PHE A 113 12.12 -6.73 4.95
C PHE A 113 12.25 -6.45 3.45
N VAL A 114 12.90 -5.36 3.05
CA VAL A 114 13.04 -4.99 1.62
C VAL A 114 14.23 -5.65 0.92
N SER A 115 14.97 -6.53 1.61
CA SER A 115 16.17 -7.14 1.05
C SER A 115 15.88 -8.17 -0.05
N THR A 116 16.83 -8.34 -0.96
CA THR A 116 16.79 -9.40 -1.99
C THR A 116 16.70 -10.79 -1.35
N ARG A 117 17.39 -11.01 -0.22
CA ARG A 117 17.31 -12.27 0.54
C ARG A 117 15.89 -12.53 1.03
N SER A 118 15.25 -11.55 1.67
CA SER A 118 13.88 -11.72 2.15
C SER A 118 12.89 -11.93 1.01
N GLN A 119 13.10 -11.27 -0.14
CA GLN A 119 12.27 -11.51 -1.33
C GLN A 119 12.35 -12.97 -1.82
N LEU A 120 13.56 -13.56 -1.84
CA LEU A 120 13.75 -14.96 -2.20
C LEU A 120 13.16 -15.92 -1.16
N LEU A 121 13.27 -15.58 0.13
CA LEU A 121 12.72 -16.39 1.22
C LEU A 121 11.19 -16.26 1.34
N ASN A 122 10.59 -15.23 0.76
CA ASN A 122 9.14 -15.02 0.67
C ASN A 122 8.50 -15.82 -0.48
N GLN A 123 9.20 -16.80 -1.05
CA GLN A 123 8.70 -17.68 -2.11
C GLN A 123 8.24 -19.03 -1.53
N SER A 124 7.13 -19.55 -2.04
CA SER A 124 6.68 -20.91 -1.77
C SER A 124 5.97 -21.51 -3.00
N PRO A 125 5.84 -22.85 -3.10
CA PRO A 125 5.09 -23.48 -4.19
C PRO A 125 3.64 -22.97 -4.32
N GLU A 126 3.05 -22.51 -3.22
CA GLU A 126 1.69 -21.95 -3.16
C GLU A 126 1.62 -20.52 -3.72
N LEU A 127 2.75 -19.82 -3.83
CA LEU A 127 2.84 -18.44 -4.31
C LEU A 127 3.26 -18.33 -5.80
N ARG A 128 3.14 -19.40 -6.59
CA ARG A 128 3.59 -19.42 -7.99
C ARG A 128 2.87 -18.44 -8.93
N ASN A 129 1.64 -18.06 -8.61
CA ASN A 129 0.86 -17.05 -9.36
C ASN A 129 0.60 -15.83 -8.49
N CYS A 130 1.66 -15.42 -7.81
CA CYS A 130 1.81 -14.22 -7.03
C CYS A 130 3.07 -13.51 -7.58
#